data_AF-U6DWX1-F1
#
_entry.id   AF-U6DWX1-F1
#
_cell.length_a   1.000
_cell.length_b   1.000
_cell.length_c   1.000
_cell.angle_alpha   90.00
_cell.angle_beta   90.00
_cell.angle_gamma   90.00
#
_symmetry.space_group_name_H-M   'P 1'
#
loop_
_entity.id
_entity.type
_entity.pdbx_description
1 polymer ?
#
loop_
_entity_poly.entity_id
_entity_poly.type
_entity_poly.pdbx_seq_one_letter_code
_entity_poly.pdbx_strand_id
1 'polypeptide(L)'
;PGYYGPHMEAVQLDAEVFTALLRRLLPRVHKHLQQVGVGPLLYLPEWFLCLFARSLPFPTVLRVWDAFLSEGVKVLFRVGLTLVRLALGTTEQRLACPGLLETLGALRAIPPTQLQEEVFMSQV
;
A
#
# COMPACT_ATOMS: atom_id res chain seq x y z
N PRO A 1 -9.29 -18.56 1.42
CA PRO A 1 -10.69 -18.33 1.87
C PRO A 1 -10.72 -17.20 2.90
N GLY A 2 -11.73 -16.31 2.90
CA GLY A 2 -11.90 -15.28 3.95
C GLY A 2 -11.76 -13.81 3.49
N TYR A 3 -11.25 -13.53 2.30
CA TYR A 3 -11.12 -12.15 1.79
C TYR A 3 -12.46 -11.49 1.49
N TYR A 4 -13.39 -12.23 0.86
CA TYR A 4 -14.73 -11.77 0.49
C TYR A 4 -15.82 -12.29 1.44
N GLY A 5 -15.43 -12.73 2.64
CA GLY A 5 -16.37 -13.13 3.68
C GLY A 5 -16.95 -11.91 4.42
N PRO A 6 -18.08 -12.07 5.15
CA PRO A 6 -18.76 -10.97 5.82
C PRO A 6 -17.89 -10.22 6.84
N HIS A 7 -16.90 -10.89 7.42
CA HIS A 7 -15.98 -10.31 8.40
C HIS A 7 -14.60 -9.96 7.82
N MET A 8 -14.37 -10.26 6.54
CA MET A 8 -13.09 -9.99 5.85
C MET A 8 -11.86 -10.46 6.65
N GLU A 9 -11.95 -11.61 7.31
CA GLU A 9 -10.95 -12.12 8.27
C GLU A 9 -9.54 -12.16 7.67
N ALA A 10 -9.43 -12.56 6.40
CA ALA A 10 -8.14 -12.60 5.72
C ALA A 10 -7.55 -11.19 5.51
N VAL A 11 -8.39 -10.18 5.27
CA VAL A 11 -7.94 -8.78 5.16
C VAL A 11 -7.48 -8.25 6.51
N GLN A 12 -8.16 -8.64 7.61
CA GLN A 12 -7.75 -8.26 8.97
C GLN A 12 -6.38 -8.87 9.31
N LEU A 13 -6.20 -10.17 9.05
CA LEU A 13 -4.92 -10.84 9.23
C LEU A 13 -3.81 -10.18 8.39
N ASP A 14 -4.08 -9.92 7.12
CA ASP A 14 -3.09 -9.32 6.23
C ASP A 14 -2.82 -7.85 6.58
N ALA A 15 -3.76 -7.13 7.19
CA ALA A 15 -3.50 -5.82 7.77
C ALA A 15 -2.55 -5.87 8.97
N GLU A 16 -2.62 -6.91 9.80
CA GLU A 16 -1.65 -7.14 10.89
C GLU A 16 -0.27 -7.47 10.34
N VAL A 17 -0.18 -8.35 9.34
CA VAL A 17 1.08 -8.66 8.65
C VAL A 17 1.66 -7.40 8.01
N PHE A 18 0.85 -6.61 7.32
CA PHE A 18 1.27 -5.35 6.70
C PHE A 18 1.77 -4.35 7.75
N THR A 19 1.10 -4.27 8.90
CA THR A 19 1.56 -3.45 10.04
C THR A 19 2.93 -3.89 10.55
N ALA A 20 3.16 -5.19 10.70
CA ALA A 20 4.45 -5.74 11.10
C ALA A 20 5.55 -5.45 10.07
N LEU A 21 5.24 -5.57 8.77
CA LEU A 21 6.15 -5.24 7.69
C LEU A 21 6.50 -3.74 7.66
N LEU A 22 5.51 -2.86 7.83
CA LEU A 22 5.75 -1.41 7.96
C LEU A 22 6.68 -1.09 9.13
N ARG A 23 6.44 -1.71 10.29
CA ARG A 23 7.30 -1.52 11.47
C ARG A 23 8.74 -1.95 11.19
N ARG A 24 8.93 -3.05 10.48
CA ARG A 24 10.25 -3.61 10.19
C ARG A 24 10.99 -2.85 9.08
N LEU A 25 10.31 -2.51 7.99
CA LEU A 25 10.93 -2.02 6.76
C LEU A 25 10.85 -0.50 6.61
N LEU A 26 9.81 0.13 7.15
CA LEU A 26 9.56 1.57 7.08
C LEU A 26 9.23 2.14 8.49
N PRO A 27 10.11 1.96 9.50
CA PRO A 27 9.79 2.27 10.90
C PRO A 27 9.38 3.74 11.12
N ARG A 28 9.98 4.65 10.34
CA ARG A 28 9.68 6.09 10.36
C ARG A 28 8.28 6.41 9.82
N VAL A 29 7.83 5.67 8.81
CA VAL A 29 6.47 5.78 8.26
C VAL A 29 5.47 5.13 9.20
N HIS A 30 5.78 3.93 9.72
CA HIS A 30 4.94 3.26 10.73
C HIS A 30 4.68 4.16 11.94
N LYS A 31 5.71 4.80 12.49
CA LYS A 31 5.56 5.75 13.61
C LYS A 31 4.64 6.91 13.26
N HIS A 32 4.80 7.50 12.08
CA HIS A 32 3.96 8.60 11.62
C HIS A 32 2.49 8.16 11.47
N LEU A 33 2.23 7.05 10.79
CA LEU A 33 0.89 6.48 10.64
C LEU A 33 0.19 6.22 11.98
N GLN A 34 0.93 5.72 12.98
CA GLN A 34 0.42 5.55 14.35
C GLN A 34 0.08 6.89 15.03
N GLN A 35 0.91 7.92 14.85
CA GLN A 35 0.68 9.25 15.43
C GLN A 35 -0.57 9.93 14.86
N VAL A 36 -0.83 9.76 13.56
CA VAL A 36 -1.99 10.36 12.88
C VAL A 36 -3.24 9.46 12.87
N GLY A 37 -3.18 8.28 13.48
CA GLY A 37 -4.30 7.35 13.58
C GLY A 37 -4.67 6.63 12.27
N VAL A 38 -3.72 6.47 11.34
CA VAL A 38 -3.96 5.78 10.06
C VAL A 38 -3.51 4.33 10.14
N GLY A 39 -4.49 3.42 10.26
CA GLY A 39 -4.26 1.97 10.20
C GLY A 39 -4.39 1.40 8.78
N PRO A 40 -3.78 0.24 8.47
CA PRO A 40 -3.86 -0.35 7.13
C PRO A 40 -5.27 -0.66 6.65
N LEU A 41 -6.22 -0.95 7.54
CA LEU A 41 -7.62 -1.20 7.17
C LEU A 41 -8.30 -0.02 6.45
N LEU A 42 -7.73 1.19 6.50
CA LEU A 42 -8.26 2.36 5.80
C LEU A 42 -7.92 2.40 4.30
N TYR A 43 -6.95 1.61 3.84
CA TYR A 43 -6.49 1.62 2.44
C TYR A 43 -6.24 0.21 1.87
N LEU A 44 -5.87 -0.76 2.70
CA LEU A 44 -5.53 -2.12 2.29
C LEU A 44 -6.69 -2.92 1.68
N PRO A 45 -7.96 -2.79 2.14
CA PRO A 45 -9.08 -3.46 1.47
C PRO A 45 -9.21 -3.06 -0.01
N GLU A 46 -9.07 -1.77 -0.33
CA GLU A 46 -9.12 -1.29 -1.70
C GLU A 46 -7.98 -1.85 -2.54
N TRP A 47 -6.77 -1.89 -1.97
CA TRP A 47 -5.60 -2.42 -2.65
C TRP A 47 -5.69 -3.92 -2.89
N PHE A 48 -6.03 -4.71 -1.88
CA PHE A 48 -5.91 -6.16 -1.95
C PHE A 48 -7.16 -6.82 -2.55
N LEU A 49 -8.37 -6.33 -2.26
CA LEU A 49 -9.59 -6.89 -2.86
C LEU A 49 -9.72 -6.58 -4.36
N CYS A 50 -9.17 -5.44 -4.80
CA CYS A 50 -9.19 -5.05 -6.19
C CYS A 50 -7.84 -5.31 -6.89
N LEU A 51 -6.90 -6.00 -6.24
CA LEU A 51 -5.55 -6.28 -6.78
C LEU A 51 -4.92 -5.04 -7.45
N PHE A 52 -5.01 -3.91 -6.76
CA PHE A 52 -4.53 -2.58 -7.17
C PHE A 52 -5.14 -1.99 -8.45
N ALA A 53 -6.16 -2.62 -9.05
CA ALA A 53 -6.78 -2.16 -10.30
C ALA A 53 -7.42 -0.76 -10.20
N ARG A 54 -7.72 -0.28 -8.99
CA ARG A 54 -8.24 1.07 -8.75
C ARG A 54 -7.16 2.10 -8.40
N SER A 55 -5.93 1.66 -8.12
CA SER A 55 -4.87 2.50 -7.55
C SER A 55 -3.68 2.70 -8.50
N LEU A 56 -3.50 1.80 -9.47
CA LEU A 56 -2.38 1.84 -10.41
C LEU A 56 -2.87 2.05 -11.85
N PRO A 57 -2.06 2.68 -12.72
CA PRO A 57 -2.31 2.69 -14.16
C PRO A 57 -2.41 1.26 -14.71
N PHE A 58 -3.28 1.06 -15.71
CA PHE A 58 -3.58 -0.27 -16.25
C PHE A 58 -2.33 -1.09 -16.68
N PRO A 59 -1.31 -0.52 -17.37
CA PRO A 59 -0.10 -1.28 -17.70
C PRO A 59 0.63 -1.81 -16.46
N THR A 60 0.76 -0.99 -15.43
CA THR A 60 1.39 -1.36 -14.16
C THR A 60 0.59 -2.44 -13.44
N VAL A 61 -0.74 -2.37 -13.46
CA VAL A 61 -1.62 -3.41 -12.88
C VAL A 61 -1.36 -4.77 -13.53
N LEU A 62 -1.21 -4.84 -14.86
CA LEU A 62 -0.94 -6.10 -15.56
C LEU A 62 0.37 -6.74 -15.09
N ARG A 63 1.44 -5.95 -14.90
CA ARG A 63 2.72 -6.47 -14.39
C ARG A 63 2.63 -6.94 -12.94
N VAL A 64 1.85 -6.23 -12.11
CA VAL A 64 1.55 -6.69 -10.75
C VAL A 64 0.80 -8.02 -10.78
N TRP A 65 -0.14 -8.20 -11.71
CA TRP A 65 -0.88 -9.45 -11.87
C TRP A 65 0.01 -10.59 -12.36
N ASP A 66 0.87 -10.36 -13.35
CA ASP A 66 1.84 -11.35 -13.81
C ASP A 66 2.72 -11.85 -12.66
N ALA A 67 3.26 -10.92 -11.87
CA ALA A 67 4.08 -11.24 -10.72
C ALA A 67 3.27 -11.96 -9.64
N PHE A 68 2.05 -11.50 -9.33
CA PHE A 68 1.18 -12.14 -8.35
C PHE A 68 0.81 -13.58 -8.75
N LEU A 69 0.51 -13.84 -10.02
CA LEU A 69 0.18 -15.18 -10.50
C LEU A 69 1.39 -16.13 -10.49
N SER A 70 2.61 -15.59 -10.66
CA SER A 70 3.86 -16.37 -10.64
C SER A 70 4.40 -16.61 -9.22
N GLU A 71 4.41 -15.57 -8.38
CA GLU A 71 5.09 -15.55 -7.08
C GLU A 71 4.13 -15.63 -5.88
N GLY A 72 2.85 -15.38 -6.09
CA GLY A 72 1.81 -15.40 -5.06
C GLY A 72 1.65 -14.10 -4.26
N VAL A 73 0.94 -14.22 -3.14
CA VAL A 73 0.41 -13.08 -2.35
C VAL A 73 1.48 -12.11 -1.83
N LYS A 74 2.74 -12.55 -1.65
CA LYS A 74 3.86 -11.70 -1.23
C LYS A 74 4.05 -10.47 -2.12
N VAL A 75 3.66 -10.57 -3.39
CA VAL A 75 3.70 -9.44 -4.35
C VAL A 75 2.78 -8.31 -3.90
N LEU A 76 1.59 -8.62 -3.38
CA LEU A 76 0.64 -7.58 -2.94
C LEU A 76 1.21 -6.77 -1.78
N PHE A 77 1.91 -7.42 -0.85
CA PHE A 77 2.60 -6.74 0.24
C PHE A 77 3.74 -5.85 -0.25
N ARG A 78 4.57 -6.34 -1.20
CA ARG A 78 5.67 -5.56 -1.81
C ARG A 78 5.11 -4.30 -2.48
N VAL A 79 4.08 -4.45 -3.33
CA VAL A 79 3.41 -3.35 -4.02
C VAL A 79 2.82 -2.35 -3.02
N GLY A 80 2.09 -2.81 -2.01
CA GLY A 80 1.53 -1.94 -0.98
C GLY A 80 2.59 -1.16 -0.19
N LEU A 81 3.71 -1.81 0.18
CA LEU A 81 4.83 -1.15 0.85
C LEU A 81 5.49 -0.10 -0.05
N THR A 82 5.62 -0.39 -1.35
CA THR A 82 6.14 0.56 -2.33
C THR A 82 5.23 1.78 -2.45
N LEU A 83 3.91 1.62 -2.50
CA LEU A 83 2.96 2.75 -2.50
C LEU A 83 3.11 3.61 -1.23
N VAL A 84 3.17 2.99 -0.06
CA VAL A 84 3.38 3.71 1.21
C VAL A 84 4.72 4.45 1.22
N ARG A 85 5.79 3.83 0.71
CA ARG A 85 7.12 4.45 0.61
C ARG A 85 7.11 5.63 -0.36
N LEU A 86 6.43 5.53 -1.50
CA LEU A 86 6.33 6.62 -2.47
C LEU A 86 5.56 7.81 -1.91
N ALA A 87 4.50 7.56 -1.13
CA ALA A 87 3.67 8.61 -0.55
C ALA A 87 4.31 9.29 0.68
N LEU A 88 4.98 8.52 1.56
CA LEU A 88 5.38 8.97 2.90
C LEU A 88 6.85 8.67 3.26
N GLY A 89 7.65 8.20 2.31
CA GLY A 89 9.03 7.75 2.57
C GLY A 89 9.96 8.87 3.00
N THR A 90 9.74 10.10 2.54
CA THR A 90 10.59 11.25 2.89
C THR A 90 10.11 11.93 4.17
N THR A 91 10.97 12.75 4.77
CA THR A 91 10.56 13.57 5.93
C THR A 91 9.61 14.69 5.51
N GLU A 92 9.85 15.31 4.36
CA GLU A 92 9.02 16.39 3.83
C GLU A 92 7.57 15.94 3.59
N GLN A 93 7.38 14.77 2.97
CA GLN A 93 6.06 14.18 2.75
C GLN A 93 5.29 13.98 4.06
N ARG A 94 5.96 13.46 5.10
CA ARG A 94 5.32 13.24 6.40
C ARG A 94 5.04 14.53 7.16
N LEU A 95 5.85 15.56 6.99
CA LEU A 95 5.59 16.88 7.55
C LEU A 95 4.42 17.59 6.86
N ALA A 96 4.21 17.33 5.56
CA ALA A 96 3.08 17.84 4.80
C ALA A 96 1.73 17.16 5.15
N CYS A 97 1.75 16.05 5.89
CA CYS A 97 0.56 15.27 6.24
C CYS A 97 0.38 15.17 7.77
N PRO A 98 0.05 16.26 8.49
CA PRO A 98 -0.03 16.23 9.96
C PRO A 98 -1.23 15.43 10.50
N GLY A 99 -2.24 15.14 9.66
CA GLY A 99 -3.50 14.51 10.07
C GLY A 99 -3.87 13.28 9.24
N LEU A 100 -4.97 12.65 9.66
CA LEU A 100 -5.50 11.43 9.05
C LEU A 100 -5.91 11.64 7.59
N LEU A 101 -6.63 12.73 7.29
CA LEU A 101 -7.18 12.97 5.96
C LEU A 101 -6.09 13.31 4.95
N GLU A 102 -5.12 14.14 5.33
CA GLU A 102 -3.98 14.51 4.50
C GLU A 102 -3.14 13.28 4.17
N THR A 103 -2.91 12.42 5.17
CA THR A 103 -2.15 11.18 5.00
C THR A 103 -2.87 10.19 4.08
N LEU A 104 -4.19 10.01 4.24
CA LEU A 104 -4.98 9.18 3.33
C LEU A 104 -5.03 9.78 1.90
N GLY A 105 -5.07 11.11 1.80
CA GLY A 105 -4.97 11.83 0.53
C GLY A 105 -3.65 11.54 -0.17
N ALA A 106 -2.53 11.63 0.55
CA ALA A 106 -1.20 11.34 0.01
C ALA A 106 -1.07 9.89 -0.48
N LEU A 107 -1.64 8.92 0.24
CA LEU A 107 -1.66 7.51 -0.17
C LEU A 107 -2.49 7.26 -1.44
N ARG A 108 -3.49 8.10 -1.71
CA ARG A 108 -4.36 8.00 -2.90
C ARG A 108 -3.87 8.83 -4.09
N ALA A 109 -3.08 9.88 -3.84
CA ALA A 109 -2.67 10.87 -4.84
C ALA A 109 -1.16 10.78 -5.15
N ILE A 110 -0.64 9.56 -5.33
CA ILE A 110 0.75 9.37 -5.75
C ILE A 110 0.91 9.89 -7.19
N PRO A 111 1.92 10.72 -7.49
CA PRO A 111 2.15 11.25 -8.83
C PRO A 111 2.18 10.15 -9.91
N PRO A 112 1.43 10.30 -11.02
CA PRO A 112 1.35 9.29 -12.08
C PRO A 112 2.71 8.91 -12.67
N THR A 113 3.66 9.84 -12.67
CA THR A 113 5.04 9.62 -13.11
C THR A 113 5.76 8.55 -12.30
N GLN A 114 5.43 8.39 -11.02
CA GLN A 114 6.01 7.35 -10.15
C GLN A 114 5.27 6.01 -10.26
N LEU A 115 4.09 6.00 -10.86
CA LEU A 115 3.25 4.81 -11.02
C LEU A 115 3.36 4.18 -12.42
N GLN A 116 4.18 4.76 -13.30
CA GLN A 116 4.48 4.17 -14.62
C GLN A 116 5.16 2.82 -14.46
N GLU A 117 4.84 1.90 -15.36
CA GLU A 117 5.19 0.47 -15.27
C GLU A 117 6.65 0.22 -14.93
N GLU A 118 7.58 0.71 -15.77
CA GLU A 118 9.01 0.47 -15.60
C GLU A 118 9.55 1.04 -14.27
N VAL A 119 9.17 2.28 -13.97
CA VAL A 119 9.61 2.99 -12.77
C VAL A 119 9.09 2.31 -11.50
N PHE A 120 7.81 1.93 -11.50
CA PHE A 120 7.16 1.33 -10.36
C PHE A 120 7.63 -0.11 -10.13
N MET A 121 7.69 -0.93 -11.18
CA MET A 121 8.09 -2.33 -11.05
C MET A 121 9.56 -2.51 -10.68
N SER A 122 10.44 -1.55 -11.02
CA SER A 122 11.84 -1.55 -10.55
C SER A 122 11.97 -1.42 -9.01
N GLN A 123 10.92 -0.97 -8.34
CA GLN A 123 10.88 -0.67 -6.92
C GLN A 123 10.17 -1.73 -6.07
N VAL A 124 9.43 -2.65 -6.71
CA VAL A 124 8.65 -3.73 -6.10
C VAL A 124 9.53 -4.93 -5.85
#